data_AF-A0AAD0PVG1-F1
#
_entry.id   AF-A0AAD0PVG1-F1
#
_cell.length_a   1.000
_cell.length_b   1.000
_cell.length_c   1.000
_cell.angle_alpha   90.00
_cell.angle_beta   90.00
_cell.angle_gamma   90.00
#
_symmetry.space_group_name_H-M   'P 1'
#
loop_
_entity.id
_entity.type
_entity.pdbx_description
1 polymer ?
#
loop_
_entity_poly.entity_id
_entity_poly.type
_entity_poly.pdbx_seq_one_letter_code
_entity_poly.pdbx_strand_id
1 'polypeptide(L)'
;MFKFYVDAFKKCLDFSGRTDRESFWKFFAIHIALVAVFFILNKRLEGLYLLIAFLPVVSIVTRRIRDAGYHPLLTLCQFVPVVGTLFALLMCAQPTKQVAP
;
A
#
# COMPACT_ATOMS: atom_id res chain seq x y z
N MET A 1 -17.40 -2.13 5.62
CA MET A 1 -16.53 -1.95 4.43
C MET A 1 -15.49 -0.86 4.65
N PHE A 2 -15.82 0.39 4.98
CA PHE A 2 -14.82 1.48 5.09
C PHE A 2 -13.78 1.42 6.23
N LYS A 3 -13.92 0.53 7.21
CA LYS A 3 -13.00 0.44 8.37
C LYS A 3 -11.54 0.29 7.94
N PHE A 4 -11.23 -0.60 6.99
CA PHE A 4 -9.84 -0.83 6.57
C PHE A 4 -9.20 0.40 5.91
N TYR A 5 -9.99 1.22 5.21
CA TYR A 5 -9.49 2.42 4.55
C TYR A 5 -9.22 3.49 5.59
N VAL A 6 -10.15 3.71 6.53
CA VAL A 6 -9.93 4.64 7.65
C VAL A 6 -8.78 4.17 8.55
N ASP A 7 -8.65 2.87 8.79
CA ASP A 7 -7.57 2.29 9.59
C ASP A 7 -6.20 2.46 8.92
N ALA A 8 -6.13 2.44 7.58
CA ALA A 8 -4.91 2.78 6.83
C ALA A 8 -4.43 4.19 7.15
N PHE A 9 -5.35 5.16 7.23
CA PHE A 9 -5.05 6.55 7.59
C PHE A 9 -4.76 6.70 9.09
N LYS A 10 -5.50 6.02 9.97
CA LYS A 10 -5.26 6.08 11.42
C LYS A 10 -3.93 5.48 11.84
N LYS A 11 -3.53 4.39 11.18
CA LYS A 11 -2.27 3.71 11.42
C LYS A 11 -1.20 4.12 10.40
N CYS A 12 -1.34 5.22 9.68
CA CYS A 12 -0.38 5.57 8.61
C CYS A 12 1.07 5.77 9.11
N LEU A 13 1.27 6.05 10.40
CA LEU A 13 2.58 6.22 11.03
C LEU A 13 3.12 4.97 11.74
N ASP A 14 2.34 3.90 11.81
CA ASP A 14 2.77 2.66 12.45
C ASP A 14 3.47 1.75 11.44
N PHE A 15 4.79 1.84 11.31
CA PHE A 15 5.51 0.97 10.35
C PHE A 15 5.75 -0.45 10.87
N SER A 16 5.31 -0.79 12.08
CA SER A 16 5.63 -2.06 12.76
C SER A 16 4.46 -3.03 12.85
N GLY A 17 3.22 -2.55 12.67
CA GLY A 17 2.04 -3.40 12.64
C GLY A 17 2.03 -4.44 11.50
N ARG A 18 1.11 -5.41 11.60
CA ARG A 18 0.88 -6.44 10.59
C ARG A 18 -0.24 -6.02 9.65
N THR A 19 -0.15 -6.38 8.37
CA THR A 19 -1.24 -6.17 7.41
C THR A 19 -1.58 -7.46 6.67
N ASP A 20 -2.81 -7.92 6.86
CA ASP A 20 -3.32 -9.10 6.18
C ASP A 20 -3.38 -8.85 4.67
N ARG A 21 -3.10 -9.91 3.89
CA ARG A 21 -3.11 -9.86 2.43
C ARG A 21 -4.46 -9.38 1.89
N GLU A 22 -5.57 -9.81 2.47
CA GLU A 22 -6.91 -9.40 2.04
C GLU A 22 -7.14 -7.89 2.27
N SER A 23 -6.77 -7.38 3.45
CA SER A 23 -6.86 -5.96 3.78
C SER A 23 -5.99 -5.10 2.87
N PHE A 24 -4.78 -5.58 2.52
CA PHE A 24 -3.89 -4.94 1.55
C PHE A 24 -4.57 -4.79 0.17
N TRP A 25 -5.09 -5.88 -0.40
CA TRP A 25 -5.69 -5.85 -1.73
C TRP A 25 -6.96 -5.00 -1.78
N LYS A 26 -7.78 -5.01 -0.71
CA LYS A 26 -8.95 -4.13 -0.61
C LYS A 26 -8.57 -2.65 -0.57
N PHE A 27 -7.56 -2.29 0.22
CA PHE A 27 -7.03 -0.92 0.25
C PHE A 27 -6.48 -0.51 -1.12
N PHE A 28 -5.66 -1.36 -1.74
CA PHE A 28 -5.02 -1.07 -3.02
C PHE A 28 -6.04 -0.92 -4.16
N ALA A 29 -7.07 -1.77 -4.21
CA ALA A 29 -8.14 -1.66 -5.20
C ALA A 29 -8.91 -0.33 -5.08
N ILE A 30 -9.26 0.08 -3.86
CA ILE A 30 -9.93 1.37 -3.62
C ILE A 30 -9.01 2.54 -3.95
N HIS A 31 -7.72 2.45 -3.63
CA HIS A 31 -6.75 3.46 -3.98
C HIS A 31 -6.68 3.67 -5.49
N ILE A 32 -6.57 2.59 -6.28
CA ILE A 32 -6.59 2.67 -7.76
C ILE A 32 -7.89 3.29 -8.26
N ALA A 33 -9.04 2.86 -7.74
CA ALA A 33 -10.34 3.39 -8.15
C ALA A 33 -10.45 4.90 -7.87
N LEU A 34 -9.98 5.36 -6.70
CA LEU A 34 -9.99 6.79 -6.36
C LEU A 34 -9.03 7.59 -7.24
N VAL A 35 -7.83 7.10 -7.51
CA VAL A 35 -6.90 7.75 -8.44
C VAL A 35 -7.52 7.87 -9.83
N ALA A 36 -8.14 6.81 -10.37
CA ALA A 36 -8.79 6.85 -11.67
C ALA A 36 -9.97 7.84 -11.72
N VAL A 37 -10.79 7.88 -10.67
CA VAL A 37 -11.89 8.85 -10.55
C VAL A 37 -11.35 10.28 -10.52
N PHE A 38 -10.35 10.58 -9.69
CA PHE A 38 -9.78 11.93 -9.62
C PHE A 38 -9.05 12.34 -10.89
N PHE A 39 -8.42 11.39 -11.59
CA PHE A 39 -7.78 11.61 -12.90
C PHE A 39 -8.78 12.14 -13.93
N ILE A 40 -10.01 11.60 -13.94
CA ILE A 40 -11.09 12.03 -14.85
C ILE A 40 -11.70 13.37 -14.42
N LEU A 41 -11.87 13.57 -13.10
CA LEU A 41 -12.55 14.75 -12.57
C LEU A 41 -11.69 16.02 -12.60
N ASN A 42 -10.51 15.99 -11.96
CA ASN A 42 -9.68 17.18 -11.77
C ASN A 42 -8.24 16.84 -11.35
N LYS A 43 -7.27 17.30 -12.13
CA LYS A 43 -5.83 17.13 -11.85
C LYS A 43 -5.35 17.68 -10.50
N ARG A 44 -5.94 18.76 -10.00
CA ARG A 44 -5.60 19.32 -8.69
C ARG A 44 -6.07 18.43 -7.54
N LEU A 45 -7.28 17.85 -7.67
CA LEU A 45 -7.81 16.92 -6.68
C LEU A 45 -7.04 15.60 -6.69
N GLU A 46 -6.66 15.12 -7.86
CA GLU A 46 -5.78 13.96 -8.04
C GLU A 46 -4.46 14.17 -7.28
N GLY A 47 -3.77 15.29 -7.52
CA GLY A 47 -2.52 15.61 -6.84
C GLY A 47 -2.64 15.70 -5.32
N LEU A 48 -3.71 16.33 -4.82
CA LEU A 48 -3.96 16.44 -3.38
C LEU A 48 -4.23 15.06 -2.75
N TYR A 49 -5.04 14.23 -3.42
CA TYR A 49 -5.31 12.87 -2.96
C TYR A 49 -4.04 12.03 -2.90
N LEU A 50 -3.21 12.07 -3.95
CA LEU A 50 -1.94 11.34 -3.99
C LEU A 50 -1.00 11.78 -2.85
N LEU A 51 -0.93 13.08 -2.56
CA LEU A 51 -0.12 13.61 -1.46
C LEU A 51 -0.58 13.07 -0.10
N ILE A 52 -1.90 13.03 0.14
CA ILE A 52 -2.49 12.54 1.39
C ILE A 52 -2.37 11.02 1.50
N ALA A 53 -2.59 10.29 0.40
CA ALA A 53 -2.54 8.83 0.35
C ALA A 53 -1.10 8.29 0.35
N PHE A 54 -0.10 9.11 0.04
CA PHE A 54 1.31 8.75 -0.03
C PHE A 54 1.79 8.02 1.22
N LEU A 55 1.59 8.62 2.39
CA LEU A 55 2.08 8.08 3.66
C LEU A 55 1.39 6.74 4.03
N PRO A 56 0.04 6.62 3.98
CA PRO A 56 -0.65 5.35 4.15
C PRO A 56 -0.16 4.24 3.20
N VAL A 57 0.02 4.54 1.91
CA VAL A 57 0.50 3.58 0.90
C VAL A 57 1.88 3.06 1.27
N VAL A 58 2.82 3.96 1.59
CA VAL A 58 4.17 3.58 2.02
C VAL A 58 4.13 2.72 3.28
N SER A 59 3.32 3.08 4.28
CA SER A 59 3.23 2.31 5.53
C SER A 59 2.70 0.89 5.29
N ILE A 60 1.65 0.74 4.49
CA ILE A 60 1.00 -0.55 4.23
C ILE A 60 1.90 -1.46 3.40
N VAL A 61 2.55 -0.92 2.37
CA VAL A 61 3.51 -1.68 1.54
C VAL A 61 4.69 -2.13 2.41
N THR A 62 5.23 -1.26 3.27
CA THR A 62 6.33 -1.60 4.18
C THR A 62 5.98 -2.78 5.09
N ARG A 63 4.79 -2.75 5.70
CA ARG A 63 4.29 -3.85 6.55
C ARG A 63 4.14 -5.14 5.75
N ARG A 64 3.53 -5.06 4.57
CA ARG A 64 3.25 -6.25 3.77
C ARG A 64 4.52 -6.92 3.24
N ILE A 65 5.51 -6.13 2.80
CA ILE A 65 6.83 -6.62 2.41
C ILE A 65 7.53 -7.30 3.60
N ARG A 66 7.47 -6.69 4.78
CA ARG A 66 8.03 -7.29 6.01
C ARG A 66 7.32 -8.59 6.38
N ASP A 67 5.98 -8.61 6.32
CA ASP A 67 5.17 -9.79 6.60
C ASP A 67 5.44 -10.94 5.61
N ALA A 68 5.80 -10.62 4.36
CA ALA A 68 6.23 -11.59 3.37
C ALA A 68 7.68 -12.11 3.62
N GLY A 69 8.37 -11.61 4.65
CA GLY A 69 9.72 -12.02 5.04
C GLY A 69 10.83 -11.37 4.21
N TYR A 70 10.56 -10.22 3.60
CA TYR A 70 11.53 -9.46 2.82
C TYR A 70 12.00 -8.20 3.55
N HIS A 71 13.12 -7.62 3.09
CA HIS A 71 13.69 -6.42 3.69
C HIS A 71 12.79 -5.18 3.45
N PRO A 72 12.43 -4.40 4.49
CA PRO A 72 11.50 -3.26 4.37
C PRO A 72 11.92 -2.19 3.35
N LEU A 73 13.22 -2.04 3.10
CA LEU A 73 13.73 -1.09 2.09
C LEU A 73 13.28 -1.39 0.66
N LEU A 74 12.82 -2.61 0.37
CA LEU A 74 12.26 -2.93 -0.95
C LEU A 74 10.95 -2.16 -1.24
N THR A 75 10.36 -1.54 -0.21
CA THR A 75 9.30 -0.53 -0.39
C THR A 75 9.76 0.64 -1.25
N LEU A 76 11.05 0.98 -1.24
CA LEU A 76 11.59 2.05 -2.08
C LEU A 76 11.52 1.74 -3.57
N CYS A 77 11.44 0.46 -3.95
CA CYS A 77 11.27 0.08 -5.34
C CYS A 77 9.97 0.66 -5.93
N GLN A 78 8.93 0.89 -5.12
CA GLN A 78 7.66 1.43 -5.61
C GLN A 78 7.77 2.84 -6.22
N PHE A 79 8.82 3.60 -5.86
CA PHE A 79 9.08 4.93 -6.41
C PHE A 79 9.55 4.89 -7.86
N VAL A 80 10.01 3.74 -8.35
CA VAL A 80 10.28 3.53 -9.77
C VAL A 80 8.96 3.16 -10.44
N PRO A 81 8.40 4.04 -11.30
CA PRO A 81 7.09 3.83 -11.88
C PRO A 81 7.07 2.59 -12.77
N VAL A 82 5.89 1.96 -12.86
CA VAL A 82 5.62 0.74 -13.63
C VAL A 82 6.38 -0.47 -13.09
N VAL A 83 7.69 -0.58 -13.36
CA VAL A 83 8.49 -1.77 -13.05
C VAL A 83 8.65 -1.96 -11.55
N GLY A 84 9.01 -0.90 -10.83
CA GLY A 84 9.24 -0.98 -9.39
C GLY A 84 7.96 -1.13 -8.58
N THR A 85 6.89 -0.48 -9.00
CA THR A 85 5.54 -0.68 -8.44
C THR A 85 5.05 -2.11 -8.67
N LEU A 86 5.19 -2.66 -9.88
CA LEU A 86 4.83 -4.06 -10.17
C LEU A 86 5.64 -5.04 -9.34
N PHE A 87 6.95 -4.83 -9.23
CA PHE A 87 7.82 -5.67 -8.42
C PHE A 87 7.40 -5.67 -6.94
N ALA A 88 7.15 -4.49 -6.37
CA ALA A 88 6.66 -4.36 -4.99
C ALA A 88 5.29 -5.04 -4.80
N LEU A 89 4.39 -4.95 -5.78
CA LEU A 89 3.09 -5.63 -5.74
C LEU A 89 3.22 -7.16 -5.79
N LEU A 90 4.12 -7.69 -6.61
CA LEU A 90 4.40 -9.13 -6.68
C LEU A 90 4.91 -9.66 -5.34
N MET A 91 5.75 -8.88 -4.65
CA MET A 91 6.20 -9.20 -3.30
C MET A 91 5.04 -9.18 -2.28
N CYS A 92 4.16 -8.18 -2.36
CA CYS A 92 2.98 -8.08 -1.50
C CYS A 92 1.97 -9.21 -1.73
N ALA A 93 1.96 -9.83 -2.91
CA ALA A 93 1.11 -10.96 -3.26
C ALA A 93 1.55 -12.28 -2.59
N GLN A 94 2.81 -12.38 -2.16
CA GLN A 94 3.36 -13.59 -1.56
C GLN A 94 2.66 -13.93 -0.24
N PRO A 95 2.50 -15.23 0.08
CA PRO A 95 2.00 -15.66 1.38
C PRO A 95 2.95 -15.16 2.48
N THR A 96 2.39 -14.82 3.63
CA THR A 96 3.18 -14.48 4.81
C THR A 96 4.05 -15.68 5.15
N LYS A 97 5.37 -15.52 5.19
CA LYS A 97 6.26 -16.61 5.64
C LYS A 97 5.97 -16.86 7.11
N GLN A 98 5.49 -18.07 7.44
CA GLN A 98 5.39 -18.51 8.82
C GLN A 98 6.82 -18.65 9.35
N VAL A 99 7.14 -17.97 10.45
CA VAL A 99 8.35 -18.27 11.21
C VAL A 99 8.17 -19.70 11.69
N ALA A 100 9.07 -20.61 11.29
CA ALA A 100 9.05 -21.98 11.75
C ALA A 100 9.11 -22.01 13.30
N PRO A 101 8.34 -22.90 13.96
CA PRO A 101 8.23 -22.95 15.41
C PRO A 101 9.57 -23.23 16.11
#